data_AF-A0A286TVJ6-F1
#
_entry.id   AF-A0A286TVJ6-F1
#
_cell.length_a   1.000
_cell.length_b   1.000
_cell.length_c   1.000
_cell.angle_alpha   90.00
_cell.angle_beta   90.00
_cell.angle_gamma   90.00
#
_symmetry.space_group_name_H-M   'P 1'
#
loop_
_entity.id
_entity.type
_entity.pdbx_description
1 polymer ?
#
loop_
_entity_poly.entity_id
_entity_poly.type
_entity_poly.pdbx_seq_one_letter_code
_entity_poly.pdbx_strand_id
1 'polypeptide(L)'
;MKFRALKTIKLKISKGEIELHPEQVVALKNDVAVMLFNQGKITPVGKASYRIYSKILEDYLWVVATERGLQELVDECVKDAIYTQEEVSNLIGEGISKEGLVAIHKVKNAFPGSSIKDISKKS
;
A
#
# COMPACT_ATOMS: atom_id res chain seq x y z
N MET A 1 7.39 -5.64 -9.15
CA MET A 1 6.27 -6.09 -8.30
C MET A 1 5.58 -7.25 -8.98
N LYS A 2 5.18 -8.29 -8.24
CA LYS A 2 4.43 -9.43 -8.81
C LYS A 2 2.94 -9.17 -8.63
N PHE A 3 2.12 -9.75 -9.49
CA PHE A 3 0.67 -9.62 -9.46
C PHE A 3 0.03 -10.98 -9.74
N ARG A 4 -1.10 -11.27 -9.09
CA ARG A 4 -1.96 -12.42 -9.31
C ARG A 4 -3.05 -12.00 -10.28
N ALA A 5 -3.28 -12.78 -11.33
CA ALA A 5 -4.48 -12.65 -12.14
C ALA A 5 -5.70 -13.18 -11.36
N LEU A 6 -6.76 -12.39 -11.30
CA LEU A 6 -8.02 -12.75 -10.64
C LEU A 6 -9.00 -13.47 -11.59
N LYS A 7 -8.77 -13.32 -12.90
CA LYS A 7 -9.52 -13.94 -13.99
C LYS A 7 -8.62 -14.13 -15.20
N THR A 8 -9.09 -14.80 -16.23
CA THR A 8 -8.34 -14.94 -17.48
C THR A 8 -8.12 -13.58 -18.15
N ILE A 9 -6.88 -13.25 -18.52
CA ILE A 9 -6.50 -11.99 -19.17
C ILE A 9 -5.69 -12.30 -20.42
N LYS A 10 -6.16 -11.81 -21.57
CA LYS A 10 -5.40 -11.84 -22.82
C LYS A 10 -4.71 -10.49 -23.03
N LEU A 11 -3.39 -10.50 -23.17
CA LEU A 11 -2.56 -9.31 -23.36
C LEU A 11 -1.77 -9.43 -24.65
N LYS A 12 -1.72 -8.35 -25.43
CA LYS A 12 -0.84 -8.25 -26.58
C LYS A 12 0.43 -7.53 -26.15
N ILE A 13 1.56 -8.24 -26.18
CA ILE A 13 2.89 -7.70 -25.89
C ILE A 13 3.74 -7.68 -27.16
N SER A 14 4.88 -7.00 -27.14
CA SER A 14 5.80 -6.93 -28.29
C SER A 14 6.32 -8.30 -28.76
N LYS A 15 6.29 -9.32 -27.88
CA LYS A 15 6.68 -10.70 -28.18
C LYS A 15 5.51 -11.60 -28.64
N GLY A 16 4.30 -11.07 -28.77
CA GLY A 16 3.09 -11.83 -29.14
C GLY A 16 1.95 -11.69 -28.15
N GLU A 17 0.99 -12.60 -28.20
CA GLU A 17 -0.13 -12.63 -27.25
C GLU A 17 0.20 -13.54 -26.06
N ILE A 18 -0.11 -13.06 -24.86
CA ILE A 18 0.00 -13.83 -23.61
C ILE A 18 -1.39 -13.99 -23.04
N GLU A 19 -1.68 -15.18 -22.54
CA GLU A 19 -2.86 -15.44 -21.74
C GLU A 19 -2.44 -15.72 -20.30
N LEU A 20 -2.95 -14.92 -19.37
CA LEU A 20 -2.80 -15.12 -17.94
C LEU A 20 -4.02 -15.84 -17.43
N HIS A 21 -3.82 -16.99 -16.79
CA HIS A 21 -4.89 -17.75 -16.16
C HIS A 21 -5.18 -17.23 -14.74
N PRO A 22 -6.38 -17.48 -14.19
CA PRO A 22 -6.68 -17.17 -12.80
C PRO A 22 -5.64 -17.77 -11.84
N GLU A 23 -5.35 -17.05 -10.76
CA GLU A 23 -4.32 -17.35 -9.76
C GLU A 23 -2.86 -17.31 -10.27
N GLN A 24 -2.63 -17.12 -11.58
CA GLN A 24 -1.29 -17.03 -12.14
C GLN A 24 -0.57 -15.77 -11.64
N VAL A 25 0.66 -15.95 -11.14
CA VAL A 25 1.51 -14.87 -10.66
C VAL A 25 2.47 -14.41 -11.75
N VAL A 26 2.45 -13.12 -12.09
CA VAL A 26 3.24 -12.53 -13.16
C VAL A 26 3.87 -11.21 -12.72
N ALA A 27 5.07 -10.91 -13.24
CA ALA A 27 5.65 -9.57 -13.17
C ALA A 27 5.25 -8.80 -14.42
N LEU A 28 4.60 -7.65 -14.23
CA LEU A 28 4.11 -6.79 -15.32
C LEU A 28 4.85 -5.46 -15.31
N LYS A 29 4.94 -4.81 -16.48
CA LYS A 29 5.37 -3.42 -16.58
C LYS A 29 4.36 -2.50 -15.89
N ASN A 30 4.81 -1.36 -15.35
CA ASN A 30 3.97 -0.49 -14.51
C ASN A 30 2.72 0.02 -15.22
N ASP A 31 2.83 0.45 -16.47
CA ASP A 31 1.73 0.91 -17.31
C ASP A 31 0.64 -0.17 -17.47
N VAL A 32 1.04 -1.40 -17.81
CA VAL A 32 0.13 -2.55 -17.96
C VAL A 32 -0.45 -2.96 -16.61
N ALA A 33 0.35 -2.96 -15.55
CA ALA A 33 -0.08 -3.32 -14.21
C ALA A 33 -1.13 -2.35 -13.67
N VAL A 34 -0.91 -1.04 -13.80
CA VAL A 34 -1.87 0.00 -13.36
C VAL A 34 -3.20 -0.15 -14.10
N MET A 35 -3.16 -0.32 -15.42
CA MET A 35 -4.38 -0.53 -16.22
C MET A 35 -5.17 -1.76 -15.74
N LEU A 36 -4.51 -2.91 -15.58
CA LEU A 36 -5.17 -4.16 -15.18
C LEU A 36 -5.63 -4.15 -13.72
N PHE A 37 -4.91 -3.46 -12.85
CA PHE A 37 -5.28 -3.27 -11.46
C PHE A 37 -6.54 -2.41 -11.33
N ASN A 38 -6.59 -1.27 -12.03
CA ASN A 38 -7.76 -0.39 -12.05
C ASN A 38 -9.02 -1.08 -12.65
N GLN A 39 -8.82 -2.06 -13.53
CA GLN A 39 -9.90 -2.89 -14.08
C GLN A 39 -10.29 -4.07 -13.17
N GLY A 40 -9.70 -4.20 -11.98
CA GLY A 40 -9.93 -5.30 -11.05
C GLY A 40 -9.58 -6.67 -11.64
N LYS A 41 -8.62 -6.74 -12.57
CA LYS A 41 -8.22 -8.01 -13.23
C LYS A 41 -7.04 -8.68 -12.55
N ILE A 42 -6.20 -7.90 -11.88
CA ILE A 42 -5.04 -8.40 -11.14
C ILE A 42 -5.03 -7.81 -9.73
N THR A 43 -4.35 -8.49 -8.82
CA THR A 43 -4.04 -7.98 -7.48
C THR A 43 -2.54 -8.13 -7.22
N PRO A 44 -1.87 -7.23 -6.49
CA PRO A 44 -0.48 -7.41 -6.09
C PRO A 44 -0.23 -8.75 -5.40
N VAL A 45 0.94 -9.36 -5.66
CA VAL A 45 1.41 -10.57 -4.98
C VAL A 45 2.74 -10.29 -4.32
N GLY A 46 2.79 -10.56 -3.02
CA GLY A 46 3.90 -10.24 -2.14
C GLY A 46 3.46 -9.22 -1.09
N LYS A 47 4.13 -9.25 0.06
CA LYS A 47 3.94 -8.26 1.13
C LYS A 47 4.21 -6.87 0.54
N ALA A 48 3.15 -6.15 0.22
CA ALA A 48 3.21 -4.72 0.01
C ALA A 48 3.18 -3.97 1.36
N SER A 49 3.39 -4.72 2.44
CA SER A 49 3.54 -4.34 3.83
C SER A 49 5.02 -4.45 4.21
N TYR A 50 5.66 -3.32 4.47
CA TYR A 50 7.04 -3.26 4.95
C TYR A 50 7.03 -2.86 6.43
N ARG A 51 7.75 -3.60 7.27
CA ARG A 51 8.03 -3.17 8.64
C ARG A 51 9.37 -2.44 8.66
N ILE A 52 9.38 -1.18 9.08
CA ILE A 52 10.57 -0.34 9.12
C ILE A 52 10.81 0.15 10.54
N TYR A 53 12.08 0.24 10.93
CA TYR A 53 12.46 0.95 12.15
C TYR A 53 12.69 2.42 11.82
N SER A 54 11.98 3.33 12.48
CA SER A 54 12.18 4.76 12.34
C SER A 54 13.03 5.28 13.49
N LYS A 55 14.23 5.80 13.18
CA LYS A 55 15.07 6.50 14.19
C LYS A 55 14.43 7.79 14.71
N ILE A 56 13.54 8.41 13.94
CA ILE A 56 12.89 9.66 14.31
C ILE A 56 11.79 9.42 15.34
N LEU A 57 11.06 8.32 15.16
CA LEU A 57 9.95 7.90 16.02
C LEU A 57 10.42 6.94 17.14
N GLU A 58 11.64 6.41 17.02
CA GLU A 58 12.23 5.38 17.87
C GLU A 58 11.38 4.10 17.98
N ASP A 59 10.61 3.80 16.93
CA ASP A 59 9.63 2.71 16.91
C ASP A 59 9.63 1.95 15.56
N TYR A 60 9.08 0.74 15.57
CA TYR A 60 8.73 0.00 14.37
C TYR A 60 7.35 0.42 13.86
N LEU A 61 7.24 0.61 12.56
CA LEU A 61 5.96 0.89 11.90
C LEU A 61 5.81 0.06 10.63
N TRP A 62 4.57 -0.20 10.26
CA TRP A 62 4.23 -0.84 9.00
C TRP A 62 3.89 0.21 7.95
N VAL A 63 4.36 0.01 6.72
CA VAL A 63 3.94 0.79 5.55
C VAL A 63 3.27 -0.16 4.56
N VAL A 64 2.00 0.10 4.25
CA VAL A 64 1.19 -0.70 3.32
C VAL A 64 0.90 0.08 2.04
N ALA A 65 0.99 -0.59 0.90
CA ALA A 65 0.69 0.06 -0.39
C ALA A 65 -0.81 0.11 -0.73
N THR A 66 -1.65 -0.69 -0.07
CA THR A 66 -3.08 -0.85 -0.41
C THR A 66 -3.95 -0.91 0.84
N GLU A 67 -5.22 -0.49 0.72
CA GLU A 67 -6.22 -0.65 1.79
C GLU A 67 -6.42 -2.11 2.19
N ARG A 68 -6.33 -3.03 1.22
CA ARG A 68 -6.35 -4.46 1.51
C ARG A 68 -5.19 -4.86 2.44
N GLY A 69 -3.99 -4.35 2.21
CA GLY A 69 -2.84 -4.59 3.08
C GLY A 69 -3.02 -3.99 4.48
N LEU A 70 -3.73 -2.86 4.60
CA LEU A 70 -4.14 -2.32 5.90
C LEU A 70 -5.08 -3.29 6.61
N GLN A 71 -6.14 -3.74 5.93
CA GLN A 71 -7.14 -4.65 6.52
C GLN A 71 -6.51 -5.97 6.95
N GLU A 72 -5.63 -6.55 6.12
CA GLU A 72 -4.92 -7.80 6.45
C GLU A 72 -4.09 -7.65 7.75
N LEU A 73 -3.35 -6.54 7.92
CA LEU A 73 -2.57 -6.31 9.14
C LEU A 73 -3.45 -6.00 10.37
N VAL A 74 -4.60 -5.35 10.17
CA VAL A 74 -5.58 -5.11 11.24
C VAL A 74 -6.21 -6.44 11.67
N ASP A 75 -6.59 -7.31 10.73
CA ASP A 75 -7.14 -8.63 11.00
C ASP A 75 -6.12 -9.57 11.67
N GLU A 76 -4.83 -9.41 11.36
CA GLU A 76 -3.71 -10.06 12.05
C GLU A 76 -3.40 -9.48 13.44
N CYS A 77 -4.18 -8.49 13.90
CA CYS A 77 -4.02 -7.84 15.21
C CYS A 77 -2.62 -7.25 15.45
N VAL A 78 -2.00 -6.70 14.40
CA VAL A 78 -0.72 -5.99 14.52
C VAL A 78 -0.87 -4.78 15.45
N LYS A 79 0.03 -4.69 16.43
CA LYS A 79 0.02 -3.63 17.46
C LYS A 79 0.81 -2.38 17.08
N ASP A 80 1.76 -2.54 16.17
CA ASP A 80 2.58 -1.44 15.64
C ASP A 80 1.72 -0.52 14.76
N ALA A 81 2.01 0.79 14.73
CA ALA A 81 1.31 1.70 13.83
C ALA A 81 1.45 1.28 12.35
N ILE A 82 0.33 1.30 11.63
CA ILE A 82 0.26 0.98 10.20
C ILE A 82 -0.02 2.26 9.43
N TYR A 83 0.83 2.59 8.46
CA TYR A 83 0.67 3.72 7.57
C TYR A 83 0.43 3.24 6.14
N THR A 84 -0.46 3.91 5.41
CA THR A 84 -0.51 3.71 3.96
C THR A 84 0.60 4.50 3.27
N GLN A 85 0.99 4.07 2.08
CA GLN A 85 1.97 4.81 1.26
C GLN A 85 1.49 6.24 0.96
N GLU A 86 0.18 6.43 0.80
CA GLU A 86 -0.43 7.75 0.60
C GLU A 86 -0.27 8.64 1.84
N GLU A 87 -0.57 8.12 3.04
CA GLU A 87 -0.37 8.86 4.30
C GLU A 87 1.09 9.31 4.44
N VAL A 88 2.04 8.41 4.22
CA VAL A 88 3.47 8.74 4.28
C VAL A 88 3.82 9.84 3.27
N SER A 89 3.30 9.74 2.05
CA SER A 89 3.57 10.72 0.98
C SER A 89 3.01 12.09 1.32
N ASN A 90 1.80 12.17 1.90
CA ASN A 90 1.18 13.41 2.32
C ASN A 90 1.95 14.05 3.49
N LEU A 91 2.29 13.28 4.52
CA LEU A 91 3.05 13.77 5.67
C LEU A 91 4.43 14.34 5.27
N ILE A 92 5.10 13.70 4.31
CA ILE A 92 6.38 14.19 3.77
C ILE A 92 6.14 15.44 2.91
N GLY A 93 5.14 15.41 2.01
CA GLY A 93 4.83 16.51 1.10
C GLY A 93 4.39 17.79 1.80
N GLU A 94 3.72 17.68 2.94
CA GLU A 94 3.30 18.80 3.78
C GLU A 94 4.41 19.32 4.70
N GLY A 95 5.57 18.64 4.75
CA GLY A 95 6.70 19.08 5.57
C GLY A 95 6.40 19.07 7.06
N ILE A 96 5.62 18.09 7.54
CA ILE A 96 5.29 17.96 8.97
C ILE A 96 6.57 17.87 9.79
N SER A 97 6.66 18.68 10.85
CA SER A 97 7.84 18.69 11.73
C SER A 97 8.04 17.34 12.43
N LYS A 98 9.25 17.11 12.94
CA LYS A 98 9.55 15.91 13.75
C LYS A 98 8.56 15.75 14.91
N GLU A 99 8.27 16.82 15.62
CA GLU A 99 7.37 16.83 16.77
C GLU A 99 5.94 16.49 16.33
N GLY A 100 5.50 17.01 15.19
CA GLY A 100 4.21 16.67 14.59
C GLY A 100 4.11 15.19 14.20
N LEU A 101 5.15 14.63 13.56
CA LEU A 101 5.23 13.21 13.22
C LEU A 101 5.14 12.32 14.47
N VAL A 102 5.84 12.69 15.54
CA VAL A 102 5.78 11.97 16.83
C VAL A 102 4.36 12.03 17.42
N ALA A 103 3.69 13.18 17.38
CA ALA A 103 2.33 13.31 17.88
C ALA A 103 1.33 12.45 17.09
N ILE A 104 1.41 12.50 15.76
CA ILE A 104 0.59 11.67 14.86
C ILE A 104 0.85 10.18 15.12
N HIS A 105 2.09 9.78 15.30
CA HIS A 105 2.45 8.40 15.56
C HIS A 105 1.89 7.87 16.88
N LYS A 106 1.91 8.69 17.95
CA LYS A 106 1.25 8.33 19.22
C LYS A 106 -0.24 8.08 19.04
N VAL A 107 -0.92 8.89 18.22
CA VAL A 107 -2.34 8.67 17.90
C VAL A 107 -2.54 7.36 17.14
N LYS A 108 -1.72 7.07 16.11
CA LYS A 108 -1.80 5.82 15.35
C LYS A 108 -1.58 4.58 16.23
N ASN A 109 -0.66 4.64 17.18
CA ASN A 109 -0.43 3.57 18.16
C ASN A 109 -1.60 3.40 19.14
N ALA A 110 -2.27 4.50 19.54
CA ALA A 110 -3.43 4.45 20.42
C ALA A 110 -4.71 3.94 19.72
N PHE A 111 -4.80 4.14 18.40
CA PHE A 111 -5.96 3.77 17.58
C PHE A 111 -5.53 2.92 16.38
N PRO A 112 -5.32 1.60 16.56
CA PRO A 112 -4.97 0.69 15.46
C PRO A 112 -5.99 0.75 14.32
N GLY A 113 -5.50 0.74 13.07
CA GLY A 113 -6.34 0.83 11.87
C GLY A 113 -6.90 2.23 11.56
N SER A 114 -6.60 3.25 12.37
CA SER A 114 -6.98 4.63 12.06
C SER A 114 -6.32 5.14 10.77
N SER A 115 -6.93 6.15 10.13
CA SER A 115 -6.41 6.79 8.92
C SER A 115 -6.16 8.28 9.14
N ILE A 116 -5.19 8.83 8.41
CA ILE A 116 -4.82 10.25 8.40
C ILE A 116 -5.42 10.89 7.16
N LYS A 117 -6.14 11.99 7.35
CA LYS A 117 -6.68 12.82 6.27
C LYS A 117 -6.33 14.28 6.51
N ASP A 118 -5.85 14.94 5.47
CA ASP A 118 -5.73 16.39 5.45
C ASP A 118 -7.12 17.00 5.18
N ILE A 119 -7.59 17.86 6.08
CA ILE A 119 -8.88 18.55 6.01
C ILE A 119 -8.77 19.94 5.37
N SER A 120 -7.57 20.40 5.06
CA SER A 120 -7.34 21.72 4.45
C SER A 120 -7.63 21.73 2.94
N LYS A 121 -7.52 20.59 2.27
CA LYS A 121 -8.00 20.39 0.91
C LYS A 121 -9.52 20.22 0.91
N LYS A 122 -10.25 21.30 0.59
CA LYS A 122 -11.68 21.20 0.26
C LYS A 122 -11.84 20.35 -1.00
N SER A 123 -12.73 19.36 -0.90
CA SER A 123 -13.26 18.59 -2.04
C SER A 123 -13.91 19.47 -3.09
#